data_AF-A0ABD8ARA7-F1
#
_entry.id   AF-A0ABD8ARA7-F1
#
_cell.length_a   1.000
_cell.length_b   1.000
_cell.length_c   1.000
_cell.angle_alpha   90.00
_cell.angle_beta   90.00
_cell.angle_gamma   90.00
#
_symmetry.space_group_name_H-M   'P 1'
#
loop_
_entity.id
_entity.type
_entity.pdbx_description
1 polymer ?
#
loop_
_entity_poly.entity_id
_entity_poly.type
_entity_poly.pdbx_seq_one_letter_code
_entity_poly.pdbx_strand_id
1 'polypeptide(L)'
;MGKIIYFPPTYPDEDFRSILHRYYLRSAKTFTKCKMELLGGNSPQKVVYPINLTQISLELGVSEDFTDKIIENHTFFPVVKIFLTKIQQENLLQGMKIYSLRKKLLNKKFNSQISKVERYCPECMLGDFTQYQIVYLHRMHQFVFLSHCLKHGGELISVCTHCGERLVQKDGKEMLISLNCNYCNHYIPIDRDVRVENIDQGIRDDIETLMNEKETGINLLYFKFMMCLGARNYIDFRGEFNSDKDIISNLTEFYGENCLSKFGLSEEKLIREFREKRLFNKSHMGNFIVIYILLMRFFSGSVQSFLSQTEIYSNKIPFGTGPWQCFNPVCTYYNKPVITSIKRQVHELVTGKFKCSYCGCIYIKKMKFNEMETSEYVIETWGSLFVQKVIEYWDKGLNYTEISEELGIKKSILYKYMRPFVDLKRNALLDNEKDVRLEVAYAEANLEKADKAEKYKEVVMETIGALGPGTTRSQISVYTQTQFSWLMKYESDWMEMHLPSKEASAKEINTEILDSEIYVELERAIVTIYNANPVRWIDRDSILELLPRIRRIQYNRNLSLLPRSRALLESNIETDEMYKVRNSHMR
;
A
#
# COMPACT_ATOMS: atom_id res chain seq x y z
N MET A 1 -21.69 17.13 -51.06
CA MET A 1 -22.74 16.63 -50.14
C MET A 1 -23.96 17.51 -50.35
N GLY A 2 -25.17 16.94 -50.37
CA GLY A 2 -26.38 17.75 -50.53
C GLY A 2 -26.69 18.52 -49.25
N LYS A 3 -27.29 19.71 -49.37
CA LYS A 3 -27.74 20.51 -48.22
C LYS A 3 -28.80 19.75 -47.42
N ILE A 4 -28.67 19.74 -46.10
CA ILE A 4 -29.67 19.26 -45.14
C ILE A 4 -30.76 20.32 -45.06
N ILE A 5 -31.96 19.96 -45.49
CA ILE A 5 -33.11 20.88 -45.55
C ILE A 5 -34.12 20.64 -44.42
N TYR A 6 -33.93 19.58 -43.63
CA TYR A 6 -34.85 19.15 -42.59
C TYR A 6 -34.14 18.28 -41.55
N PHE A 7 -34.61 18.33 -40.30
CA PHE A 7 -34.21 17.42 -39.22
C PHE A 7 -35.46 16.89 -38.51
N PRO A 8 -35.56 15.57 -38.19
CA PRO A 8 -36.75 15.02 -37.55
C PRO A 8 -37.04 15.66 -36.19
N PRO A 9 -38.31 15.86 -35.81
CA PRO A 9 -38.64 16.22 -34.43
C PRO A 9 -38.19 15.08 -33.51
N THR A 10 -37.63 15.41 -32.36
CA THR A 10 -37.11 14.42 -31.42
C THR A 10 -38.13 14.08 -30.32
N TYR A 11 -38.03 12.89 -29.74
CA TYR A 11 -38.94 12.40 -28.69
C TYR A 11 -38.24 12.14 -27.35
N PRO A 12 -38.96 12.12 -26.22
CA PRO A 12 -38.37 11.88 -24.91
C PRO A 12 -37.57 10.56 -24.85
N ASP A 13 -36.34 10.64 -24.36
CA ASP A 13 -35.39 9.54 -24.28
C ASP A 13 -35.05 8.84 -25.61
N GLU A 14 -35.34 9.46 -26.76
CA GLU A 14 -35.01 8.89 -28.07
C GLU A 14 -33.50 8.80 -28.30
N ASP A 15 -33.00 7.64 -28.71
CA ASP A 15 -31.63 7.41 -29.12
C ASP A 15 -31.36 8.04 -30.50
N PHE A 16 -30.22 8.73 -30.66
CA PHE A 16 -29.83 9.35 -31.92
C PHE A 16 -29.87 8.42 -33.14
N ARG A 17 -29.65 7.11 -32.95
CA ARG A 17 -29.76 6.11 -34.03
C ARG A 17 -31.18 6.06 -34.62
N SER A 18 -32.21 6.21 -33.78
CA SER A 18 -33.61 6.24 -34.23
C SER A 18 -33.93 7.53 -35.00
N ILE A 19 -33.38 8.66 -34.56
CA ILE A 19 -33.49 9.95 -35.28
C ILE A 19 -32.90 9.83 -36.69
N LEU A 20 -31.71 9.23 -36.81
CA LEU A 20 -31.06 8.98 -38.11
C LEU A 20 -31.92 8.09 -39.02
N HIS A 21 -32.51 7.03 -38.48
CA HIS A 21 -33.43 6.17 -39.24
C HIS A 21 -34.68 6.94 -39.71
N ARG A 22 -35.28 7.75 -38.84
CA ARG A 22 -36.44 8.58 -39.19
C ARG A 22 -36.13 9.67 -40.21
N TYR A 23 -34.92 10.24 -40.18
CA TYR A 23 -34.45 11.14 -41.23
C TYR A 23 -34.39 10.42 -42.58
N TYR A 24 -33.87 9.17 -42.59
CA TYR A 24 -33.84 8.36 -43.79
C TYR A 24 -35.24 8.09 -44.36
N LEU A 25 -36.20 7.69 -43.53
CA LEU A 25 -37.56 7.39 -43.99
C LEU A 25 -38.28 8.60 -44.62
N ARG A 26 -37.90 9.83 -44.23
CA ARG A 26 -38.46 11.08 -44.78
C ARG A 26 -37.62 11.66 -45.92
N SER A 27 -36.58 10.96 -46.36
CA SER A 27 -35.65 11.41 -47.39
C SER A 27 -35.83 10.61 -48.67
N ALA A 28 -35.74 11.27 -49.83
CA ALA A 28 -35.70 10.60 -51.14
C ALA A 28 -34.35 9.93 -51.45
N LYS A 29 -33.41 9.91 -50.49
CA LYS A 29 -32.04 9.43 -50.67
C LYS A 29 -31.88 8.02 -50.09
N THR A 30 -30.85 7.31 -50.56
CA THR A 30 -30.48 6.03 -49.96
C THR A 30 -30.02 6.22 -48.51
N PHE A 31 -30.19 5.19 -47.67
CA PHE A 31 -29.76 5.23 -46.28
C PHE A 31 -28.29 5.63 -46.11
N THR A 32 -27.40 5.13 -46.98
CA THR A 32 -25.98 5.53 -47.00
C THR A 32 -25.80 7.03 -47.23
N LYS A 33 -26.53 7.63 -48.18
CA LYS A 33 -26.46 9.07 -48.42
C LYS A 33 -26.99 9.87 -47.23
N CYS A 34 -28.08 9.42 -46.60
CA CYS A 34 -28.62 10.03 -45.38
C CYS A 34 -27.63 9.95 -44.20
N LYS A 35 -26.96 8.81 -44.02
CA LYS A 35 -25.87 8.65 -43.06
C LYS A 35 -24.72 9.62 -43.32
N MET A 36 -24.30 9.76 -44.57
CA MET A 36 -23.23 10.69 -44.93
C MET A 36 -23.63 12.14 -44.61
N GLU A 37 -24.89 12.53 -44.83
CA GLU A 37 -25.37 13.88 -44.52
C GLU A 37 -25.35 14.15 -43.01
N LEU A 38 -25.96 13.29 -42.20
CA LEU A 38 -26.05 13.52 -40.75
C LEU A 38 -24.74 13.23 -39.99
N LEU A 39 -23.84 12.41 -40.51
CA LEU A 39 -22.61 12.01 -39.81
C LEU A 39 -21.32 12.58 -40.42
N GLY A 40 -21.40 13.13 -41.64
CA GLY A 40 -20.23 13.60 -42.37
C GLY A 40 -19.48 12.47 -43.11
N GLY A 41 -18.99 12.79 -44.32
CA GLY A 41 -18.05 12.00 -45.13
C GLY A 41 -18.19 10.46 -45.05
N ASN A 42 -17.10 9.75 -44.74
CA ASN A 42 -17.10 8.29 -44.58
C ASN A 42 -17.71 7.93 -43.22
N SER A 43 -19.00 7.59 -43.22
CA SER A 43 -19.74 7.23 -42.01
C SER A 43 -19.26 5.90 -41.42
N PRO A 44 -19.15 5.76 -40.08
CA PRO A 44 -18.83 4.48 -39.47
C PRO A 44 -19.93 3.44 -39.73
N GLN A 45 -19.54 2.17 -39.76
CA GLN A 45 -20.47 1.07 -39.95
C GLN A 45 -21.50 1.02 -38.81
N LYS A 46 -21.05 1.18 -37.55
CA LYS A 46 -21.91 1.31 -36.36
C LYS A 46 -21.87 2.75 -35.84
N VAL A 47 -23.05 3.34 -35.66
CA VAL A 47 -23.24 4.69 -35.13
C VAL A 47 -23.59 4.58 -33.65
N VAL A 48 -22.81 5.21 -32.77
CA VAL A 48 -23.11 5.30 -31.32
C VAL A 48 -23.35 6.76 -30.92
N TYR A 49 -22.64 7.67 -31.58
CA TYR A 49 -22.71 9.10 -31.34
C TYR A 49 -22.91 9.83 -32.66
N PRO A 50 -23.53 11.03 -32.64
CA PRO A 50 -23.45 11.97 -33.74
C PRO A 50 -21.99 12.43 -33.94
N ILE A 51 -21.68 12.97 -35.12
CA ILE A 51 -20.30 13.31 -35.52
C ILE A 51 -20.18 14.69 -36.21
N ASN A 52 -21.29 15.26 -36.67
CA ASN A 52 -21.30 16.43 -37.55
C ASN A 52 -22.36 17.48 -37.15
N LEU A 53 -22.66 17.59 -35.85
CA LEU A 53 -23.77 18.43 -35.38
C LEU A 53 -23.61 19.92 -35.73
N THR A 54 -22.38 20.46 -35.71
CA THR A 54 -22.14 21.87 -36.08
C THR A 54 -22.54 22.15 -37.53
N GLN A 55 -22.22 21.24 -38.44
CA GLN A 55 -22.61 21.39 -39.86
C GLN A 55 -24.13 21.31 -40.03
N ILE A 56 -24.80 20.40 -39.30
CA ILE A 56 -26.26 20.30 -39.30
C ILE A 56 -26.87 21.63 -38.83
N SER A 57 -26.34 22.19 -37.74
CA SER A 57 -26.80 23.47 -37.19
C SER A 57 -26.69 24.60 -38.20
N LEU A 58 -25.54 24.70 -38.89
CA LEU A 58 -25.27 25.71 -39.91
C LEU A 58 -26.19 25.58 -41.14
N GLU A 59 -26.40 24.37 -41.64
CA GLU A 59 -27.20 24.15 -42.84
C GLU A 59 -28.71 24.40 -42.61
N LEU A 60 -29.18 24.11 -41.41
CA LEU A 60 -30.56 24.37 -40.97
C LEU A 60 -30.77 25.81 -40.48
N GLY A 61 -29.70 26.57 -40.23
CA GLY A 61 -29.79 27.91 -39.66
C GLY A 61 -30.28 27.94 -38.20
N VAL A 62 -29.99 26.89 -37.42
CA VAL A 62 -30.37 26.80 -36.00
C VAL A 62 -29.19 27.14 -35.08
N SER A 63 -29.50 27.59 -33.86
CA SER A 63 -28.52 28.01 -32.85
C SER A 63 -27.70 26.85 -32.28
N GLU A 64 -26.57 27.14 -31.63
CA GLU A 64 -25.74 26.13 -30.95
C GLU A 64 -26.49 25.35 -29.87
N ASP A 65 -27.50 25.95 -29.24
CA ASP A 65 -28.42 25.29 -28.29
C ASP A 65 -29.08 24.03 -28.88
N PHE A 66 -29.33 23.98 -30.20
CA PHE A 66 -29.80 22.77 -30.86
C PHE A 66 -28.79 21.62 -30.71
N THR A 67 -27.50 21.91 -30.94
CA THR A 67 -26.44 20.90 -30.86
C THR A 67 -26.31 20.36 -29.44
N ASP A 68 -26.33 21.24 -28.44
CA ASP A 68 -26.21 20.84 -27.04
C ASP A 68 -27.43 20.01 -26.60
N LYS A 69 -28.65 20.40 -27.01
CA LYS A 69 -29.87 19.60 -26.78
C LYS A 69 -29.81 18.21 -27.40
N ILE A 70 -29.24 18.07 -28.61
CA ILE A 70 -29.06 16.74 -29.22
C ILE A 70 -28.09 15.90 -28.39
N ILE A 71 -26.97 16.49 -27.95
CA ILE A 71 -25.98 15.79 -27.13
C ILE A 71 -26.59 15.36 -25.79
N GLU A 72 -27.30 16.24 -25.11
CA GLU A 72 -27.85 16.01 -23.78
C GLU A 72 -29.05 15.06 -23.79
N ASN A 73 -29.95 15.20 -24.77
CA ASN A 73 -31.22 14.46 -24.75
C ASN A 73 -31.24 13.22 -25.65
N HIS A 74 -30.28 13.06 -26.56
CA HIS A 74 -30.31 11.99 -27.56
C HIS A 74 -29.00 11.20 -27.66
N THR A 75 -28.03 11.44 -26.77
CA THR A 75 -26.81 10.63 -26.66
C THR A 75 -26.63 10.08 -25.25
N PHE A 76 -25.66 9.18 -25.09
CA PHE A 76 -25.27 8.64 -23.79
C PHE A 76 -24.29 9.55 -23.03
N PHE A 77 -23.78 10.62 -23.66
CA PHE A 77 -22.76 11.51 -23.09
C PHE A 77 -23.07 11.96 -21.66
N PRO A 78 -24.31 12.35 -21.30
CA PRO A 78 -24.62 12.80 -19.95
C PRO A 78 -24.35 11.77 -18.85
N VAL A 79 -24.57 10.48 -19.12
CA VAL A 79 -24.28 9.41 -18.17
C VAL A 79 -22.78 9.13 -18.09
N VAL A 80 -22.06 9.25 -19.21
CA VAL A 80 -20.63 8.92 -19.27
C VAL A 80 -19.75 10.00 -18.67
N LYS A 81 -20.13 11.28 -18.84
CA LYS A 81 -19.22 12.42 -18.59
C LYS A 81 -18.63 12.40 -17.18
N ILE A 82 -19.37 11.94 -16.17
CA ILE A 82 -18.87 11.82 -14.80
C ILE A 82 -17.69 10.85 -14.64
N PHE A 83 -17.57 9.85 -15.52
CA PHE A 83 -16.48 8.87 -15.53
C PHE A 83 -15.27 9.31 -16.38
N LEU A 84 -15.32 10.50 -16.97
CA LEU A 84 -14.29 11.01 -17.86
C LEU A 84 -13.50 12.15 -17.20
N THR A 85 -12.24 12.31 -17.61
CA THR A 85 -11.48 13.53 -17.32
C THR A 85 -12.06 14.71 -18.10
N LYS A 86 -11.81 15.95 -17.66
CA LYS A 86 -12.26 17.15 -18.39
C LYS A 86 -11.78 17.19 -19.84
N ILE A 87 -10.55 16.76 -20.09
CA ILE A 87 -9.99 16.63 -21.45
C ILE A 87 -10.74 15.58 -22.28
N GLN A 88 -11.10 14.44 -21.68
CA GLN A 88 -11.88 13.41 -22.36
C GLN A 88 -13.33 13.86 -22.65
N GLN A 89 -13.96 14.58 -21.72
CA GLN A 89 -15.28 15.19 -21.93
C GLN A 89 -15.24 16.14 -23.14
N GLU A 90 -14.29 17.07 -23.16
CA GLU A 90 -14.12 18.02 -24.26
C GLU A 90 -13.84 17.31 -25.59
N ASN A 91 -12.96 16.32 -25.59
CA ASN A 91 -12.67 15.54 -26.79
C ASN A 91 -13.90 14.81 -27.34
N LEU A 92 -14.74 14.27 -26.46
CA LEU A 92 -15.97 13.58 -26.85
C LEU A 92 -17.01 14.57 -27.40
N LEU A 93 -17.18 15.73 -26.76
CA LEU A 93 -18.03 16.84 -27.25
C LEU A 93 -17.58 17.31 -28.63
N GLN A 94 -16.30 17.67 -28.77
CA GLN A 94 -15.74 18.13 -30.06
C GLN A 94 -15.83 17.06 -31.14
N GLY A 95 -15.66 15.79 -30.78
CA GLY A 95 -15.84 14.66 -31.68
C GLY A 95 -17.28 14.51 -32.18
N MET A 96 -18.28 14.89 -31.38
CA MET A 96 -19.71 14.89 -31.77
C MET A 96 -20.08 16.12 -32.60
N LYS A 97 -19.45 17.26 -32.33
CA LYS A 97 -19.72 18.54 -33.00
C LYS A 97 -19.05 18.63 -34.37
N ILE A 98 -17.77 18.24 -34.46
CA ILE A 98 -16.89 18.53 -35.62
C ILE A 98 -16.41 17.23 -36.30
N TYR A 99 -16.78 17.02 -37.56
CA TYR A 99 -16.45 15.81 -38.31
C TYR A 99 -14.95 15.52 -38.46
N SER A 100 -14.11 16.55 -38.60
CA SER A 100 -12.66 16.38 -38.67
C SER A 100 -12.06 15.81 -37.37
N LEU A 101 -12.73 16.04 -36.24
CA LEU A 101 -12.33 15.59 -34.91
C LEU A 101 -12.95 14.26 -34.49
N ARG A 102 -13.71 13.57 -35.37
CA ARG A 102 -14.41 12.31 -35.07
C ARG A 102 -13.53 11.20 -34.47
N LYS A 103 -12.22 11.20 -34.74
CA LYS A 103 -11.28 10.24 -34.13
C LYS A 103 -11.22 10.37 -32.61
N LYS A 104 -11.60 11.52 -32.05
CA LYS A 104 -11.71 11.77 -30.60
C LYS A 104 -12.89 11.05 -29.94
N LEU A 105 -13.88 10.56 -30.70
CA LEU A 105 -15.01 9.75 -30.22
C LEU A 105 -14.61 8.32 -29.80
N LEU A 106 -13.37 7.90 -30.04
CA LEU A 106 -12.90 6.55 -29.78
C LEU A 106 -12.77 6.27 -28.26
N ASN A 107 -13.90 6.09 -27.60
CA ASN A 107 -13.98 5.58 -26.23
C ASN A 107 -14.49 4.14 -26.26
N LYS A 108 -13.62 3.21 -26.69
CA LYS A 108 -13.95 1.77 -26.78
C LYS A 108 -14.49 1.20 -25.46
N LYS A 109 -13.97 1.72 -24.35
CA LYS A 109 -14.35 1.38 -22.98
C LYS A 109 -15.83 1.68 -22.73
N PHE A 110 -16.26 2.92 -22.93
CA PHE A 110 -17.67 3.27 -22.76
C PHE A 110 -18.58 2.57 -23.78
N ASN A 111 -18.15 2.47 -25.05
CA ASN A 111 -18.98 1.83 -26.08
C ASN A 111 -19.27 0.34 -25.76
N SER A 112 -18.48 -0.29 -24.89
CA SER A 112 -18.75 -1.64 -24.38
C SER A 112 -19.92 -1.70 -23.38
N GLN A 113 -20.32 -0.57 -22.81
CA GLN A 113 -21.47 -0.43 -21.90
C GLN A 113 -22.79 -0.23 -22.66
N ILE A 114 -22.72 -0.04 -23.99
CA ILE A 114 -23.89 0.06 -24.86
C ILE A 114 -24.07 -1.24 -25.61
N SER A 115 -25.33 -1.71 -25.65
CA SER A 115 -25.69 -2.99 -26.21
C SER A 115 -25.21 -3.13 -27.65
N LYS A 116 -24.72 -4.33 -27.98
CA LYS A 116 -24.31 -4.65 -29.34
C LYS A 116 -25.50 -4.71 -30.29
N VAL A 117 -26.68 -5.04 -29.77
CA VAL A 117 -27.97 -5.11 -30.46
C VAL A 117 -28.92 -4.09 -29.86
N GLU A 118 -29.67 -3.42 -30.72
CA GLU A 118 -30.71 -2.48 -30.33
C GLU A 118 -31.91 -3.22 -29.72
N ARG A 119 -32.43 -2.69 -28.61
CA ARG A 119 -33.50 -3.34 -27.85
C ARG A 119 -34.71 -2.43 -27.64
N TYR A 120 -35.88 -3.04 -27.52
CA TYR A 120 -37.15 -2.39 -27.24
C TYR A 120 -37.81 -3.01 -25.99
N CYS A 121 -38.69 -2.22 -25.37
CA CYS A 121 -39.67 -2.73 -24.41
C CYS A 121 -41.04 -2.69 -25.09
N PRO A 122 -41.79 -3.80 -25.18
CA PRO A 122 -43.11 -3.84 -25.83
C PRO A 122 -44.10 -2.81 -25.26
N GLU A 123 -44.08 -2.58 -23.95
CA GLU A 123 -44.94 -1.58 -23.30
C GLU A 123 -44.53 -0.15 -23.60
N CYS A 124 -43.22 0.16 -23.64
CA CYS A 124 -42.76 1.48 -24.10
C CYS A 124 -43.19 1.71 -25.56
N MET A 125 -43.02 0.71 -26.43
CA MET A 125 -43.46 0.80 -27.84
C MET A 125 -44.95 1.14 -27.93
N LEU A 126 -45.79 0.47 -27.13
CA LEU A 126 -47.23 0.74 -27.11
C LEU A 126 -47.55 2.16 -26.63
N GLY A 127 -46.87 2.62 -25.57
CA GLY A 127 -47.00 3.99 -25.07
C GLY A 127 -46.57 5.03 -26.11
N ASP A 128 -45.42 4.82 -26.75
CA ASP A 128 -44.89 5.71 -27.79
C ASP A 128 -45.84 5.78 -28.99
N PHE A 129 -46.33 4.62 -29.45
CA PHE A 129 -47.24 4.57 -30.58
C PHE A 129 -48.60 5.21 -30.24
N THR A 130 -49.10 5.01 -29.03
CA THR A 130 -50.35 5.66 -28.58
C THR A 130 -50.19 7.18 -28.55
N GLN A 131 -49.08 7.69 -28.03
CA GLN A 131 -48.86 9.12 -27.83
C GLN A 131 -48.36 9.86 -29.09
N TYR A 132 -47.45 9.25 -29.84
CA TYR A 132 -46.72 9.89 -30.94
C TYR A 132 -46.96 9.24 -32.31
N GLN A 133 -47.72 8.14 -32.37
CA GLN A 133 -47.99 7.36 -33.58
C GLN A 133 -46.73 6.80 -34.24
N ILE A 134 -45.68 6.60 -33.45
CA ILE A 134 -44.41 6.05 -33.90
C ILE A 134 -43.72 5.31 -32.76
N VAL A 135 -43.04 4.22 -33.11
CA VAL A 135 -42.11 3.51 -32.22
C VAL A 135 -40.70 4.03 -32.46
N TYR A 136 -39.92 4.23 -31.40
CA TYR A 136 -38.52 4.64 -31.50
C TYR A 136 -37.63 3.92 -30.46
N LEU A 137 -36.31 4.02 -30.63
CA LEU A 137 -35.37 3.46 -29.67
C LEU A 137 -35.22 4.38 -28.47
N HIS A 138 -35.43 3.87 -27.26
CA HIS A 138 -35.08 4.57 -26.03
C HIS A 138 -33.61 4.35 -25.68
N ARG A 139 -32.91 5.40 -25.23
CA ARG A 139 -31.51 5.29 -24.74
C ARG A 139 -31.41 4.37 -23.54
N MET A 140 -32.35 4.48 -22.58
CA MET A 140 -32.34 3.67 -21.36
C MET A 140 -32.22 2.17 -21.67
N HIS A 141 -32.98 1.67 -22.63
CA HIS A 141 -32.98 0.25 -23.01
C HIS A 141 -31.65 -0.24 -23.64
N GLN A 142 -30.71 0.65 -23.93
CA GLN A 142 -29.48 0.29 -24.65
C GLN A 142 -28.29 0.06 -23.71
N PHE A 143 -28.41 0.29 -22.40
CA PHE A 143 -27.35 -0.03 -21.46
C PHE A 143 -27.18 -1.54 -21.28
N VAL A 144 -25.97 -2.07 -21.48
CA VAL A 144 -25.68 -3.53 -21.48
C VAL A 144 -26.11 -4.22 -20.18
N PHE A 145 -26.02 -3.52 -19.05
CA PHE A 145 -26.37 -4.05 -17.74
C PHE A 145 -27.88 -4.18 -17.49
N LEU A 146 -28.73 -3.69 -18.40
CA LEU A 146 -30.18 -3.84 -18.31
C LEU A 146 -30.62 -5.00 -19.20
N SER A 147 -31.24 -6.02 -18.63
CA SER A 147 -31.94 -7.09 -19.35
C SER A 147 -33.45 -6.82 -19.46
N HIS A 148 -33.99 -5.99 -18.57
CA HIS A 148 -35.39 -5.61 -18.51
C HIS A 148 -35.59 -4.09 -18.52
N CYS A 149 -36.81 -3.66 -18.77
CA CYS A 149 -37.21 -2.25 -18.73
C CYS A 149 -37.36 -1.81 -17.27
N LEU A 150 -36.63 -0.77 -16.85
CA LEU A 150 -36.78 -0.22 -15.49
C LEU A 150 -38.14 0.48 -15.25
N LYS A 151 -38.87 0.82 -16.32
CA LYS A 151 -40.20 1.46 -16.23
C LYS A 151 -41.33 0.45 -16.10
N HIS A 152 -41.23 -0.69 -16.78
CA HIS A 152 -42.33 -1.65 -16.91
C HIS A 152 -41.98 -3.05 -16.37
N GLY A 153 -40.71 -3.34 -16.10
CA GLY A 153 -40.24 -4.63 -15.59
C GLY A 153 -40.03 -5.70 -16.67
N GLY A 154 -40.68 -5.58 -17.83
CA GLY A 154 -40.60 -6.55 -18.93
C GLY A 154 -39.22 -6.71 -19.58
N GLU A 155 -38.95 -7.90 -20.15
CA GLU A 155 -37.69 -8.20 -20.83
C GLU A 155 -37.47 -7.30 -22.06
N LEU A 156 -36.24 -6.85 -22.26
CA LEU A 156 -35.85 -6.06 -23.41
C LEU A 156 -35.60 -6.93 -24.65
N ILE A 157 -36.45 -6.82 -25.65
CA ILE A 157 -36.42 -7.65 -26.86
C ILE A 157 -35.60 -7.00 -27.99
N SER A 158 -34.89 -7.82 -28.76
CA SER A 158 -34.16 -7.39 -29.98
C SER A 158 -34.51 -8.19 -31.23
N VAL A 159 -35.35 -9.22 -31.07
CA VAL A 159 -35.83 -10.12 -32.12
C VAL A 159 -37.34 -10.25 -32.04
N CYS A 160 -37.98 -10.53 -33.17
CA CYS A 160 -39.39 -10.87 -33.22
C CYS A 160 -39.60 -12.27 -32.63
N THR A 161 -40.52 -12.39 -31.67
CA THR A 161 -40.86 -13.67 -31.02
C THR A 161 -41.47 -14.70 -31.98
N HIS A 162 -42.08 -14.24 -33.09
CA HIS A 162 -42.71 -15.12 -34.07
C HIS A 162 -41.74 -15.63 -35.14
N CYS A 163 -40.95 -14.76 -35.78
CA CYS A 163 -40.09 -15.14 -36.90
C CYS A 163 -38.59 -15.21 -36.55
N GLY A 164 -38.18 -14.82 -35.34
CA GLY A 164 -36.78 -14.82 -34.90
C GLY A 164 -35.90 -13.72 -35.53
N GLU A 165 -36.42 -12.96 -36.49
CA GLU A 165 -35.68 -11.88 -37.15
C GLU A 165 -35.40 -10.71 -36.20
N ARG A 166 -34.27 -10.03 -36.42
CA ARG A 166 -33.90 -8.85 -35.63
C ARG A 166 -34.86 -7.70 -35.88
N LEU A 167 -35.27 -7.03 -34.80
CA LEU A 167 -36.11 -5.83 -34.87
C LEU A 167 -35.35 -4.61 -35.42
N VAL A 168 -34.01 -4.67 -35.41
CA VAL A 168 -33.12 -3.70 -36.06
C VAL A 168 -32.06 -4.43 -36.87
N GLN A 169 -31.92 -4.05 -38.15
CA GLN A 169 -30.86 -4.59 -39.01
C GLN A 169 -29.47 -4.11 -38.56
N LYS A 170 -28.43 -4.90 -38.85
CA LYS A 170 -27.05 -4.65 -38.39
C LYS A 170 -26.47 -3.30 -38.85
N ASP A 171 -26.92 -2.79 -39.98
CA ASP A 171 -26.49 -1.50 -40.53
C ASP A 171 -27.31 -0.31 -39.99
N GLY A 172 -28.41 -0.59 -39.28
CA GLY A 172 -29.38 0.37 -38.78
C GLY A 172 -30.35 0.89 -39.84
N LYS A 173 -30.39 0.28 -41.04
CA LYS A 173 -31.25 0.74 -42.14
C LYS A 173 -32.73 0.54 -41.83
N GLU A 174 -33.09 -0.64 -41.32
CA GLU A 174 -34.46 -1.00 -40.95
C GLU A 174 -34.58 -1.03 -39.43
N MET A 175 -35.52 -0.25 -38.89
CA MET A 175 -35.93 -0.24 -37.49
C MET A 175 -37.46 -0.24 -37.42
N LEU A 176 -38.01 -0.55 -36.26
CA LEU A 176 -39.44 -0.45 -36.03
C LEU A 176 -39.87 1.02 -35.98
N ILE A 177 -40.95 1.34 -36.71
CA ILE A 177 -41.69 2.59 -36.59
C ILE A 177 -43.15 2.37 -36.21
N SER A 178 -43.61 1.12 -36.26
CA SER A 178 -44.94 0.67 -35.88
C SER A 178 -44.84 -0.48 -34.89
N LEU A 179 -45.99 -0.97 -34.43
CA LEU A 179 -46.08 -2.09 -33.48
C LEU A 179 -45.91 -3.46 -34.16
N ASN A 180 -45.74 -3.50 -35.48
CA ASN A 180 -45.65 -4.74 -36.23
C ASN A 180 -44.22 -5.01 -36.67
N CYS A 181 -43.81 -6.28 -36.66
CA CYS A 181 -42.52 -6.70 -37.19
C CYS A 181 -42.42 -6.39 -38.69
N ASN A 182 -41.34 -5.72 -39.10
CA ASN A 182 -41.11 -5.34 -40.50
C ASN A 182 -41.01 -6.53 -41.48
N TYR A 183 -40.78 -7.76 -40.99
CA TYR A 183 -40.56 -8.94 -41.82
C TYR A 183 -41.77 -9.84 -41.98
N CYS A 184 -42.47 -10.14 -40.88
CA CYS A 184 -43.61 -11.07 -40.87
C CYS A 184 -44.94 -10.38 -40.52
N ASN A 185 -44.93 -9.06 -40.31
CA ASN A 185 -46.08 -8.25 -39.90
C ASN A 185 -46.75 -8.68 -38.58
N HIS A 186 -46.10 -9.56 -37.81
CA HIS A 186 -46.54 -9.97 -36.48
C HIS A 186 -46.67 -8.75 -35.55
N TYR A 187 -47.81 -8.60 -34.88
CA TYR A 187 -48.02 -7.58 -33.86
C TYR A 187 -47.17 -7.91 -32.63
N ILE A 188 -46.19 -7.07 -32.33
CA ILE A 188 -45.16 -7.31 -31.31
C ILE A 188 -45.70 -7.16 -29.88
N PRO A 189 -46.57 -6.18 -29.53
CA PRO A 189 -46.93 -5.95 -28.15
C PRO A 189 -47.76 -7.09 -27.53
N ILE A 190 -47.16 -7.85 -26.62
CA ILE A 190 -47.82 -8.35 -25.42
C ILE A 190 -46.77 -8.34 -24.29
N ASP A 191 -47.06 -7.64 -23.20
CA ASP A 191 -46.53 -7.99 -21.87
C ASP A 191 -47.70 -7.90 -20.86
N ARG A 192 -47.93 -8.96 -20.08
CA ARG A 192 -49.01 -9.02 -19.09
C ARG A 192 -48.48 -9.67 -17.82
N ASP A 193 -48.46 -8.86 -16.76
CA ASP A 193 -47.95 -9.11 -15.42
C ASP A 193 -46.44 -9.17 -15.28
N VAL A 194 -45.81 -7.99 -15.28
CA VAL A 194 -44.46 -7.82 -14.74
C VAL A 194 -44.48 -6.82 -13.59
N ARG A 195 -43.88 -7.22 -12.46
CA ARG A 195 -43.76 -6.38 -11.27
C ARG A 195 -42.48 -5.56 -11.38
N VAL A 196 -42.62 -4.24 -11.43
CA VAL A 196 -41.49 -3.32 -11.23
C VAL A 196 -41.08 -3.39 -9.76
N GLU A 197 -39.82 -3.71 -9.48
CA GLU A 197 -39.32 -3.69 -8.11
C GLU A 197 -38.91 -2.27 -7.70
N ASN A 198 -38.94 -1.99 -6.40
CA ASN A 198 -38.53 -0.69 -5.86
C ASN A 198 -37.10 -0.30 -6.27
N ILE A 199 -36.21 -1.29 -6.44
CA ILE A 199 -34.83 -1.06 -6.88
C ILE A 199 -34.73 -0.64 -8.34
N ASP A 200 -35.63 -1.13 -9.21
CA ASP A 200 -35.65 -0.76 -10.62
C ASP A 200 -36.00 0.72 -10.79
N GLN A 201 -37.03 1.17 -10.05
CA GLN A 201 -37.39 2.58 -10.00
C GLN A 201 -36.23 3.42 -9.43
N GLY A 202 -35.59 2.96 -8.34
CA GLY A 202 -34.45 3.66 -7.76
C GLY A 202 -33.27 3.82 -8.74
N ILE A 203 -32.93 2.78 -9.51
CA ILE A 203 -31.84 2.83 -10.51
C ILE A 203 -32.25 3.70 -11.70
N ARG A 204 -33.51 3.69 -12.09
CA ARG A 204 -34.01 4.59 -13.13
C ARG A 204 -33.83 6.05 -12.72
N ASP A 205 -34.28 6.41 -11.53
CA ASP A 205 -34.17 7.76 -10.99
C ASP A 205 -32.70 8.20 -10.88
N ASP A 206 -31.80 7.28 -10.53
CA ASP A 206 -30.36 7.52 -10.48
C ASP A 206 -29.75 7.77 -11.85
N ILE A 207 -30.14 7.01 -12.88
CA ILE A 207 -29.67 7.23 -14.26
C ILE A 207 -30.21 8.57 -14.78
N GLU A 208 -31.48 8.88 -14.51
CA GLU A 208 -32.08 10.17 -14.86
C GLU A 208 -31.36 11.33 -14.13
N THR A 209 -30.96 11.13 -12.87
CA THR A 209 -30.12 12.09 -12.12
C THR A 209 -28.78 12.30 -12.82
N LEU A 210 -28.07 11.23 -13.18
CA LEU A 210 -26.80 11.34 -13.92
C LEU A 210 -26.96 12.05 -15.28
N MET A 211 -28.10 11.85 -15.95
CA MET A 211 -28.38 12.53 -17.22
C MET A 211 -28.51 14.05 -17.05
N ASN A 212 -28.99 14.51 -15.90
CA ASN A 212 -29.25 15.93 -15.64
C ASN A 212 -28.12 16.63 -14.86
N GLU A 213 -27.17 15.87 -14.29
CA GLU A 213 -26.09 16.42 -13.48
C GLU A 213 -25.16 17.34 -14.28
N LYS A 214 -24.88 18.55 -13.78
CA LYS A 214 -24.02 19.53 -14.46
C LYS A 214 -22.58 19.47 -13.97
N GLU A 215 -22.37 19.29 -12.67
CA GLU A 215 -21.05 19.26 -12.05
C GLU A 215 -20.46 17.86 -12.11
N THR A 216 -19.55 17.63 -13.05
CA THR A 216 -19.06 16.27 -13.34
C THR A 216 -17.56 16.17 -13.57
N GLY A 217 -17.05 14.96 -13.39
CA GLY A 217 -15.70 14.55 -13.79
C GLY A 217 -15.11 13.50 -12.87
N ILE A 218 -14.26 12.64 -13.42
CA ILE A 218 -13.74 11.46 -12.71
C ILE A 218 -12.99 11.80 -11.42
N ASN A 219 -12.37 12.99 -11.35
CA ASN A 219 -11.68 13.44 -10.14
C ASN A 219 -12.65 13.82 -9.01
N LEU A 220 -13.74 14.52 -9.34
CA LEU A 220 -14.79 14.86 -8.38
C LEU A 220 -15.50 13.60 -7.89
N LEU A 221 -15.81 12.69 -8.82
CA LEU A 221 -16.42 11.41 -8.51
C LEU A 221 -15.54 10.59 -7.55
N TYR A 222 -14.25 10.45 -7.87
CA TYR A 222 -13.30 9.76 -7.02
C TYR A 222 -13.21 10.41 -5.64
N PHE A 223 -13.10 11.74 -5.58
CA PHE A 223 -13.03 12.46 -4.30
C PHE A 223 -14.25 12.19 -3.41
N LYS A 224 -15.47 12.23 -3.96
CA LYS A 224 -16.70 11.90 -3.23
C LYS A 224 -16.70 10.45 -2.72
N PHE A 225 -16.24 9.50 -3.53
CA PHE A 225 -16.06 8.13 -3.05
C PHE A 225 -15.05 8.04 -1.90
N MET A 226 -13.92 8.74 -1.98
CA MET A 226 -12.94 8.75 -0.88
C MET A 226 -13.53 9.28 0.42
N MET A 227 -14.41 10.29 0.36
CA MET A 227 -15.09 10.79 1.57
C MET A 227 -16.01 9.73 2.17
N CYS A 228 -16.81 9.05 1.34
CA CYS A 228 -17.71 7.98 1.80
C CYS A 228 -16.96 6.78 2.38
N LEU A 229 -15.87 6.38 1.72
CA LEU A 229 -15.01 5.28 2.14
C LEU A 229 -14.34 5.57 3.47
N GLY A 230 -13.84 6.81 3.64
CA GLY A 230 -13.32 7.27 4.92
C GLY A 230 -14.37 7.23 6.01
N ALA A 231 -15.55 7.82 5.78
CA ALA A 231 -16.64 7.87 6.75
C ALA A 231 -17.13 6.49 7.22
N ARG A 232 -16.97 5.46 6.37
CA ARG A 232 -17.30 4.06 6.70
C ARG A 232 -16.09 3.21 7.08
N ASN A 233 -14.96 3.85 7.33
CA ASN A 233 -13.72 3.23 7.76
C ASN A 233 -13.20 2.13 6.81
N TYR A 234 -13.22 2.37 5.51
CA TYR A 234 -12.55 1.53 4.50
C TYR A 234 -11.12 2.02 4.17
N ILE A 235 -10.75 3.22 4.65
CA ILE A 235 -9.47 3.87 4.39
C ILE A 235 -8.68 3.97 5.69
N ASP A 236 -7.47 3.42 5.71
CA ASP A 236 -6.58 3.48 6.87
C ASP A 236 -5.98 4.88 7.14
N PHE A 237 -5.16 5.00 8.19
CA PHE A 237 -4.49 6.26 8.55
C PHE A 237 -3.48 6.76 7.51
N ARG A 238 -3.07 5.91 6.55
CA ARG A 238 -2.17 6.27 5.43
C ARG A 238 -2.95 6.71 4.20
N GLY A 239 -4.27 6.55 4.20
CA GLY A 239 -5.08 6.78 3.02
C GLY A 239 -5.17 5.56 2.10
N GLU A 240 -4.73 4.38 2.56
CA GLU A 240 -4.77 3.14 1.79
C GLU A 240 -6.08 2.38 2.00
N PHE A 241 -6.53 1.67 0.97
CA PHE A 241 -7.72 0.83 1.05
C PHE A 241 -7.39 -0.48 1.75
N ASN A 242 -8.19 -0.86 2.74
CA ASN A 242 -7.96 -2.10 3.48
C ASN A 242 -8.14 -3.34 2.59
N SER A 243 -9.16 -3.36 1.73
CA SER A 243 -9.45 -4.48 0.82
C SER A 243 -10.61 -4.16 -0.13
N ASP A 244 -10.37 -4.16 -1.45
CA ASP A 244 -11.45 -4.07 -2.47
C ASP A 244 -12.47 -5.21 -2.28
N LYS A 245 -12.00 -6.38 -1.83
CA LYS A 245 -12.84 -7.55 -1.57
C LYS A 245 -13.88 -7.24 -0.50
N ASP A 246 -13.51 -6.56 0.59
CA ASP A 246 -14.41 -6.31 1.72
C ASP A 246 -15.55 -5.37 1.30
N ILE A 247 -15.24 -4.37 0.47
CA ILE A 247 -16.26 -3.46 -0.09
C ILE A 247 -17.21 -4.24 -0.99
N ILE A 248 -16.69 -5.14 -1.84
CA ILE A 248 -17.52 -5.95 -2.74
C ILE A 248 -18.38 -6.94 -1.96
N SER A 249 -17.85 -7.59 -0.93
CA SER A 249 -18.61 -8.51 -0.07
C SER A 249 -19.73 -7.77 0.68
N ASN A 250 -19.43 -6.61 1.27
CA ASN A 250 -20.45 -5.79 1.96
C ASN A 250 -21.51 -5.23 1.01
N LEU A 251 -21.13 -4.88 -0.22
CA LEU A 251 -22.07 -4.49 -1.28
C LEU A 251 -22.98 -5.67 -1.67
N THR A 252 -22.41 -6.87 -1.77
CA THR A 252 -23.13 -8.09 -2.12
C THR A 252 -24.11 -8.49 -1.03
N GLU A 253 -23.71 -8.39 0.23
CA GLU A 253 -24.59 -8.60 1.38
C GLU A 253 -25.75 -7.59 1.40
N PHE A 254 -25.47 -6.31 1.12
CA PHE A 254 -26.48 -5.25 1.15
C PHE A 254 -27.58 -5.43 0.09
N TYR A 255 -27.22 -5.78 -1.14
CA TYR A 255 -28.21 -5.95 -2.23
C TYR A 255 -28.74 -7.38 -2.36
N GLY A 256 -27.97 -8.37 -1.92
CA GLY A 256 -28.22 -9.78 -2.17
C GLY A 256 -27.89 -10.22 -3.60
N GLU A 257 -27.55 -11.49 -3.77
CA GLU A 257 -27.18 -12.08 -5.07
C GLU A 257 -28.30 -12.02 -6.11
N ASN A 258 -29.55 -12.21 -5.69
CA ASN A 258 -30.72 -12.17 -6.56
C ASN A 258 -30.90 -10.79 -7.22
N CYS A 259 -30.59 -9.71 -6.51
CA CYS A 259 -30.64 -8.37 -7.09
C CYS A 259 -29.47 -8.14 -8.05
N LEU A 260 -28.24 -8.46 -7.63
CA LEU A 260 -27.04 -8.22 -8.42
C LEU A 260 -27.02 -9.01 -9.74
N SER A 261 -27.51 -10.24 -9.71
CA SER A 261 -27.58 -11.11 -10.88
C SER A 261 -28.45 -10.55 -12.01
N LYS A 262 -29.49 -9.76 -11.70
CA LYS A 262 -30.31 -9.04 -12.71
C LYS A 262 -29.49 -8.07 -13.55
N PHE A 263 -28.48 -7.45 -12.95
CA PHE A 263 -27.55 -6.54 -13.63
C PHE A 263 -26.33 -7.27 -14.21
N GLY A 264 -26.34 -8.61 -14.21
CA GLY A 264 -25.25 -9.45 -14.68
C GLY A 264 -24.04 -9.50 -13.73
N LEU A 265 -24.21 -9.11 -12.47
CA LEU A 265 -23.15 -9.01 -11.47
C LEU A 265 -23.17 -10.22 -10.52
N SER A 266 -22.00 -10.68 -10.08
CA SER A 266 -21.83 -11.62 -8.97
C SER A 266 -20.56 -11.27 -8.19
N GLU A 267 -20.49 -11.65 -6.92
CA GLU A 267 -19.34 -11.36 -6.07
C GLU A 267 -18.04 -11.93 -6.64
N GLU A 268 -18.05 -13.18 -7.12
CA GLU A 268 -16.84 -13.82 -7.65
C GLU A 268 -16.34 -13.13 -8.92
N LYS A 269 -17.27 -12.70 -9.79
CA LYS A 269 -16.93 -11.94 -10.99
C LYS A 269 -16.32 -10.60 -10.62
N LEU A 270 -16.93 -9.87 -9.68
CA LEU A 270 -16.45 -8.56 -9.25
C LEU A 270 -15.06 -8.64 -8.59
N ILE A 271 -14.86 -9.57 -7.65
CA ILE A 271 -13.56 -9.78 -6.99
C ILE A 271 -12.48 -10.10 -8.04
N ARG A 272 -12.79 -10.97 -9.01
CA ARG A 272 -11.85 -11.31 -10.08
C ARG A 272 -11.51 -10.10 -10.95
N GLU A 273 -12.51 -9.35 -11.39
CA GLU A 273 -12.33 -8.18 -12.25
C GLU A 273 -11.52 -7.07 -11.56
N PHE A 274 -11.78 -6.81 -10.28
CA PHE A 274 -11.15 -5.72 -9.54
C PHE A 274 -9.82 -6.09 -8.88
N ARG A 275 -9.46 -7.37 -8.81
CA ARG A 275 -8.10 -7.79 -8.38
C ARG A 275 -7.00 -7.09 -9.18
N GLU A 276 -7.17 -7.01 -10.50
CA GLU A 276 -6.20 -6.36 -11.40
C GLU A 276 -6.52 -4.89 -11.64
N LYS A 277 -7.80 -4.57 -11.84
CA LYS A 277 -8.21 -3.22 -12.26
C LYS A 277 -8.25 -2.23 -11.09
N ARG A 278 -8.34 -2.70 -9.85
CA ARG A 278 -8.62 -1.96 -8.61
C ARG A 278 -9.95 -1.22 -8.64
N LEU A 279 -10.74 -1.31 -7.56
CA LEU A 279 -12.12 -0.81 -7.54
C LEU A 279 -12.21 0.71 -7.75
N PHE A 280 -11.24 1.50 -7.31
CA PHE A 280 -11.27 2.97 -7.47
C PHE A 280 -10.19 3.51 -8.41
N ASN A 281 -9.69 2.68 -9.35
CA ASN A 281 -8.81 3.18 -10.39
C ASN A 281 -9.60 3.99 -11.43
N LYS A 282 -9.41 5.31 -11.40
CA LYS A 282 -10.04 6.30 -12.30
C LYS A 282 -10.05 5.90 -13.78
N SER A 283 -9.00 5.22 -14.25
CA SER A 283 -8.88 4.82 -15.66
C SER A 283 -9.79 3.65 -16.06
N HIS A 284 -10.31 2.89 -15.09
CA HIS A 284 -11.17 1.73 -15.28
C HIS A 284 -12.61 1.96 -14.84
N MET A 285 -12.90 2.99 -14.04
CA MET A 285 -14.26 3.21 -13.51
C MET A 285 -15.33 3.30 -14.61
N GLY A 286 -15.05 3.99 -15.72
CA GLY A 286 -15.98 4.10 -16.85
C GLY A 286 -16.32 2.78 -17.57
N ASN A 287 -15.66 1.66 -17.22
CA ASN A 287 -15.95 0.33 -17.77
C ASN A 287 -17.09 -0.39 -17.03
N PHE A 288 -17.56 0.14 -15.91
CA PHE A 288 -18.50 -0.55 -15.03
C PHE A 288 -19.57 0.41 -14.51
N ILE A 289 -20.37 1.03 -15.38
CA ILE A 289 -21.25 2.13 -14.96
C ILE A 289 -22.20 1.71 -13.83
N VAL A 290 -22.83 0.54 -13.97
CA VAL A 290 -23.79 0.02 -12.99
C VAL A 290 -23.16 -0.20 -11.61
N ILE A 291 -21.89 -0.65 -11.52
CA ILE A 291 -21.28 -0.88 -10.20
C ILE A 291 -21.13 0.44 -9.44
N TYR A 292 -20.78 1.52 -10.12
CA TYR A 292 -20.64 2.81 -9.46
C TYR A 292 -21.98 3.45 -9.13
N ILE A 293 -23.03 3.22 -9.92
CA ILE A 293 -24.40 3.61 -9.53
C ILE A 293 -24.79 2.87 -8.24
N LEU A 294 -24.60 1.56 -8.19
CA LEU A 294 -24.89 0.75 -6.99
C LEU A 294 -24.04 1.14 -5.79
N LEU A 295 -22.76 1.50 -5.98
CA LEU A 295 -21.89 2.01 -4.93
C LEU A 295 -22.36 3.37 -4.41
N MET A 296 -22.74 4.31 -5.28
CA MET A 296 -23.29 5.61 -4.86
C MET A 296 -24.53 5.43 -3.99
N ARG A 297 -25.44 4.54 -4.41
CA ARG A 297 -26.61 4.15 -3.60
C ARG A 297 -26.23 3.45 -2.30
N PHE A 298 -25.27 2.53 -2.33
CA PHE A 298 -24.80 1.85 -1.12
C PHE A 298 -24.25 2.85 -0.11
N PHE A 299 -23.52 3.88 -0.55
CA PHE A 299 -22.94 4.91 0.31
C PHE A 299 -23.92 5.96 0.81
N SER A 300 -24.86 6.40 -0.04
CA SER A 300 -25.68 7.59 0.25
C SER A 300 -27.19 7.40 0.01
N GLY A 301 -27.64 6.19 -0.27
CA GLY A 301 -29.04 5.83 -0.54
C GLY A 301 -29.51 6.07 -1.98
N SER A 302 -28.98 7.11 -2.64
CA SER A 302 -29.24 7.45 -4.05
C SER A 302 -28.04 8.15 -4.69
N VAL A 303 -28.01 8.21 -6.02
CA VAL A 303 -27.02 9.02 -6.75
C VAL A 303 -27.19 10.50 -6.44
N GLN A 304 -28.42 11.01 -6.34
CA GLN A 304 -28.69 12.41 -5.98
C GLN A 304 -28.08 12.78 -4.62
N SER A 305 -28.29 11.95 -3.59
CA SER A 305 -27.73 12.17 -2.26
C SER A 305 -26.20 12.11 -2.26
N PHE A 306 -25.62 11.18 -3.03
CA PHE A 306 -24.16 11.08 -3.17
C PHE A 306 -23.55 12.32 -3.85
N LEU A 307 -24.17 12.80 -4.93
CA LEU A 307 -23.69 13.97 -5.68
C LEU A 307 -23.88 15.27 -4.90
N SER A 308 -24.92 15.37 -4.07
CA SER A 308 -25.15 16.55 -3.22
C SER A 308 -24.36 16.54 -1.90
N GLN A 309 -23.72 15.44 -1.53
CA GLN A 309 -22.95 15.34 -0.28
C GLN A 309 -21.79 16.34 -0.23
N THR A 310 -21.76 17.13 0.85
CA THR A 310 -20.70 18.11 1.17
C THR A 310 -19.90 17.75 2.43
N GLU A 311 -20.31 16.70 3.13
CA GLU A 311 -19.67 16.26 4.37
C GLU A 311 -18.22 15.83 4.10
N ILE A 312 -17.31 16.39 4.90
CA ILE A 312 -15.89 16.05 4.86
C ILE A 312 -15.65 14.99 5.93
N TYR A 313 -15.03 13.89 5.51
CA TYR A 313 -14.54 12.91 6.47
C TYR A 313 -13.21 13.39 7.06
N SER A 314 -13.11 13.30 8.39
CA SER A 314 -11.87 13.49 9.12
C SER A 314 -11.59 12.28 9.99
N ASN A 315 -10.38 11.75 9.87
CA ASN A 315 -9.89 10.70 10.75
C ASN A 315 -9.73 11.26 12.17
N LYS A 316 -10.19 10.52 13.19
CA LYS A 316 -9.87 10.85 14.58
C LYS A 316 -8.35 10.83 14.74
N ILE A 317 -7.81 11.83 15.43
CA ILE A 317 -6.37 11.91 15.71
C ILE A 317 -5.99 10.69 16.57
N PRO A 318 -5.06 9.82 16.12
CA PRO A 318 -4.61 8.68 16.91
C PRO A 318 -4.14 9.11 18.30
N PHE A 319 -4.61 8.42 19.34
CA PHE A 319 -4.35 8.74 20.75
C PHE A 319 -4.88 10.12 21.22
N GLY A 320 -5.73 10.78 20.45
CA GLY A 320 -6.31 12.08 20.83
C GLY A 320 -5.27 13.22 20.91
N THR A 321 -5.61 14.29 21.61
CA THR A 321 -4.76 15.49 21.77
C THR A 321 -4.06 15.57 23.13
N GLY A 322 -4.28 14.58 23.99
CA GLY A 322 -3.79 14.59 25.37
C GLY A 322 -4.58 15.55 26.28
N PRO A 323 -4.08 15.82 27.50
CA PRO A 323 -2.84 15.27 28.07
C PRO A 323 -2.96 13.78 28.45
N TRP A 324 -1.84 13.05 28.41
CA TRP A 324 -1.78 11.61 28.72
C TRP A 324 -1.15 11.31 30.07
N GLN A 325 -1.48 10.14 30.63
CA GLN A 325 -1.01 9.71 31.94
C GLN A 325 0.50 9.43 31.95
N CYS A 326 1.16 9.78 33.06
CA CYS A 326 2.52 9.33 33.35
C CYS A 326 2.49 7.99 34.10
N PHE A 327 3.22 6.99 33.62
CA PHE A 327 3.24 5.65 34.23
C PHE A 327 4.45 5.39 35.14
N ASN A 328 5.32 6.38 35.37
CA ASN A 328 6.50 6.18 36.23
C ASN A 328 6.13 6.32 37.73
N PRO A 329 6.29 5.26 38.56
CA PRO A 329 5.94 5.28 39.98
C PRO A 329 6.68 6.32 40.81
N VAL A 330 7.93 6.65 40.42
CA VAL A 330 8.73 7.64 41.18
C VAL A 330 8.41 9.08 40.79
N CYS A 331 7.54 9.30 39.79
CA CYS A 331 7.16 10.62 39.36
C CYS A 331 6.11 11.22 40.30
N THR A 332 6.27 12.49 40.67
CA THR A 332 5.27 13.26 41.44
C THR A 332 3.89 13.32 40.77
N TYR A 333 3.84 13.10 39.45
CA TYR A 333 2.64 13.08 38.63
C TYR A 333 2.25 11.67 38.17
N TYR A 334 2.64 10.63 38.92
CA TYR A 334 2.25 9.25 38.62
C TYR A 334 0.73 9.10 38.47
N ASN A 335 0.30 8.43 37.40
CA ASN A 335 -1.09 8.26 36.94
C ASN A 335 -1.90 9.55 36.70
N LYS A 336 -1.25 10.73 36.69
CA LYS A 336 -1.89 12.01 36.35
C LYS A 336 -1.68 12.36 34.88
N PRO A 337 -2.66 12.99 34.21
CA PRO A 337 -2.57 13.36 32.80
C PRO A 337 -1.73 14.63 32.63
N VAL A 338 -0.41 14.46 32.51
CA VAL A 338 0.56 15.57 32.42
C VAL A 338 1.42 15.56 31.15
N ILE A 339 1.39 14.48 30.39
CA ILE A 339 2.16 14.38 29.15
C ILE A 339 1.41 15.14 28.05
N THR A 340 2.05 16.14 27.46
CA THR A 340 1.47 16.95 26.37
C THR A 340 2.13 16.71 25.02
N SER A 341 3.22 15.92 24.98
CA SER A 341 3.97 15.63 23.76
C SER A 341 3.91 14.14 23.41
N ILE A 342 3.58 13.86 22.15
CA ILE A 342 3.54 12.53 21.55
C ILE A 342 4.18 12.59 20.15
N LYS A 343 5.01 11.59 19.84
CA LYS A 343 5.47 11.33 18.48
C LYS A 343 4.66 10.17 17.89
N ARG A 344 3.93 10.42 16.80
CA ARG A 344 3.14 9.41 16.10
C ARG A 344 3.91 8.88 14.90
N GLN A 345 3.89 7.57 14.69
CA GLN A 345 4.39 6.93 13.47
C GLN A 345 3.30 6.04 12.91
N VAL A 346 3.08 6.12 11.60
CA VAL A 346 2.02 5.38 10.90
C VAL A 346 2.66 4.33 10.01
N HIS A 347 2.35 3.07 10.29
CA HIS A 347 2.63 1.91 9.43
C HIS A 347 1.33 1.11 9.23
N GLU A 348 1.34 -0.22 9.26
CA GLU A 348 0.12 -1.05 9.32
C GLU A 348 -0.71 -0.80 10.60
N LEU A 349 -0.05 -0.31 11.65
CA LEU A 349 -0.63 0.15 12.90
C LEU A 349 -0.04 1.52 13.24
N VAL A 350 -0.76 2.31 14.02
CA VAL A 350 -0.24 3.60 14.52
C VAL A 350 0.46 3.35 15.85
N THR A 351 1.70 3.84 15.97
CA THR A 351 2.42 3.86 17.23
C THR A 351 2.48 5.28 17.78
N GLY A 352 2.22 5.40 19.08
CA GLY A 352 2.33 6.65 19.82
C GLY A 352 3.46 6.52 20.83
N LYS A 353 4.48 7.39 20.73
CA LYS A 353 5.59 7.47 21.69
C LYS A 353 5.40 8.69 22.58
N PHE A 354 5.16 8.46 23.86
CA PHE A 354 4.79 9.47 24.86
C PHE A 354 5.98 9.75 25.75
N LYS A 355 6.36 11.02 25.95
CA LYS A 355 7.50 11.41 26.79
C LYS A 355 7.05 12.33 27.91
N CYS A 356 7.22 11.90 29.16
CA CYS A 356 6.96 12.75 30.32
C CYS A 356 8.10 13.75 30.55
N SER A 357 7.78 15.04 30.57
CA SER A 357 8.76 16.11 30.80
C SER A 357 9.28 16.17 32.23
N TYR A 358 8.55 15.60 33.21
CA TYR A 358 8.90 15.69 34.64
C TYR A 358 9.83 14.58 35.12
N CYS A 359 9.70 13.37 34.57
CA CYS A 359 10.51 12.22 35.00
C CYS A 359 11.34 11.59 33.87
N GLY A 360 11.16 12.02 32.63
CA GLY A 360 11.83 11.46 31.46
C GLY A 360 11.30 10.10 31.01
N CYS A 361 10.24 9.57 31.63
CA CYS A 361 9.67 8.28 31.25
C CYS A 361 9.10 8.33 29.83
N ILE A 362 9.38 7.28 29.05
CA ILE A 362 8.91 7.11 27.70
C ILE A 362 8.20 5.77 27.58
N TYR A 363 6.98 5.79 27.07
CA TYR A 363 6.22 4.60 26.76
C TYR A 363 5.62 4.64 25.37
N ILE A 364 5.31 3.47 24.83
CA ILE A 364 4.75 3.27 23.51
C ILE A 364 3.37 2.64 23.64
N LYS A 365 2.37 3.21 22.97
CA LYS A 365 1.09 2.55 22.69
C LYS A 365 0.98 2.22 21.21
N LYS A 366 0.21 1.17 20.91
CA LYS A 366 -0.09 0.74 19.54
C LYS A 366 -1.61 0.76 19.37
N MET A 367 -2.07 1.24 18.22
CA MET A 367 -3.48 1.28 17.87
C MET A 367 -3.63 0.76 16.45
N LYS A 368 -4.46 -0.27 16.27
CA LYS A 368 -4.84 -0.73 14.93
C LYS A 368 -5.97 0.13 14.39
N PHE A 369 -6.11 0.11 13.07
CA PHE A 369 -7.22 0.77 12.40
C PHE A 369 -8.55 0.13 12.81
N ASN A 370 -9.57 0.94 13.08
CA ASN A 370 -10.91 0.55 13.59
C ASN A 370 -10.99 -0.13 14.97
N GLU A 371 -9.88 -0.33 15.66
CA GLU A 371 -9.89 -0.81 17.04
C GLU A 371 -9.88 0.38 18.01
N MET A 372 -10.57 0.22 19.16
CA MET A 372 -10.42 1.17 20.26
C MET A 372 -8.97 1.16 20.74
N GLU A 373 -8.50 2.32 21.23
CA GLU A 373 -7.18 2.41 21.86
C GLU A 373 -7.04 1.32 22.93
N THR A 374 -6.02 0.46 22.79
CA THR A 374 -5.75 -0.53 23.82
C THR A 374 -5.23 0.16 25.07
N SER A 375 -5.66 -0.30 26.24
CA SER A 375 -5.08 0.15 27.52
C SER A 375 -3.64 -0.32 27.69
N GLU A 376 -3.19 -1.27 26.87
CA GLU A 376 -1.85 -1.83 26.90
C GLU A 376 -0.80 -0.82 26.42
N TYR A 377 0.29 -0.71 27.19
CA TYR A 377 1.45 0.11 26.86
C TYR A 377 2.73 -0.67 27.15
N VAL A 378 3.80 -0.30 26.44
CA VAL A 378 5.14 -0.84 26.68
C VAL A 378 6.03 0.30 27.14
N ILE A 379 6.60 0.19 28.34
CA ILE A 379 7.62 1.13 28.80
C ILE A 379 8.88 0.92 27.94
N GLU A 380 9.29 1.97 27.24
CA GLU A 380 10.56 2.00 26.51
C GLU A 380 11.69 2.38 27.47
N THR A 381 11.46 3.42 28.29
CA THR A 381 12.32 3.76 29.42
C THR A 381 11.56 4.36 30.59
N TRP A 382 11.98 4.06 31.81
CA TRP A 382 11.42 4.67 33.03
C TRP A 382 11.90 6.12 33.25
N GLY A 383 12.89 6.60 32.50
CA GLY A 383 13.36 7.99 32.59
C GLY A 383 14.48 8.21 33.58
N SER A 384 15.12 9.38 33.52
CA SER A 384 16.27 9.75 34.37
C SER A 384 15.92 9.76 35.86
N LEU A 385 14.74 10.25 36.23
CA LEU A 385 14.29 10.30 37.62
C LEU A 385 14.21 8.91 38.26
N PHE A 386 13.83 7.90 37.48
CA PHE A 386 13.81 6.52 37.94
C PHE A 386 15.21 6.00 38.24
N VAL A 387 16.17 6.24 37.34
CA VAL A 387 17.56 5.82 37.53
C VAL A 387 18.16 6.49 38.77
N GLN A 388 17.93 7.79 38.95
CA GLN A 388 18.39 8.54 40.13
C GLN A 388 17.85 7.92 41.43
N LYS A 389 16.55 7.58 41.46
CA LYS A 389 15.92 6.99 42.65
C LYS A 389 16.46 5.59 42.96
N VAL A 390 16.70 4.77 41.94
CA VAL A 390 17.27 3.43 42.10
C VAL A 390 18.69 3.51 42.66
N ILE A 391 19.52 4.43 42.16
CA ILE A 391 20.88 4.65 42.69
C ILE A 391 20.83 5.17 44.13
N GLU A 392 19.93 6.10 44.44
CA GLU A 392 19.75 6.60 45.81
C GLU A 392 19.45 5.45 46.80
N TYR A 393 18.56 4.52 46.43
CA TYR A 393 18.26 3.35 47.26
C TYR A 393 19.43 2.36 47.34
N TRP A 394 20.16 2.17 46.24
CA TRP A 394 21.35 1.33 46.21
C TRP A 394 22.45 1.86 47.14
N ASP A 395 22.69 3.17 47.13
CA ASP A 395 23.66 3.87 48.00
C ASP A 395 23.22 3.80 49.47
N LYS A 396 21.92 3.85 49.76
CA LYS A 396 21.34 3.60 51.09
C LYS A 396 21.46 2.15 51.56
N GLY A 397 21.96 1.26 50.71
CA GLY A 397 22.27 -0.12 51.06
C GLY A 397 21.14 -1.12 50.82
N LEU A 398 20.07 -0.72 50.13
CA LEU A 398 19.01 -1.65 49.74
C LEU A 398 19.53 -2.63 48.68
N ASN A 399 19.05 -3.86 48.73
CA ASN A 399 19.27 -4.86 47.71
C ASN A 399 18.18 -4.80 46.63
N TYR A 400 18.39 -5.45 45.48
CA TYR A 400 17.44 -5.39 44.35
C TYR A 400 16.04 -5.93 44.69
N THR A 401 15.88 -6.75 45.72
CA THR A 401 14.55 -7.20 46.20
C THR A 401 13.82 -6.07 46.89
N GLU A 402 14.48 -5.40 47.82
CA GLU A 402 13.90 -4.29 48.58
C GLU A 402 13.57 -3.13 47.64
N ILE A 403 14.45 -2.81 46.68
CA ILE A 403 14.19 -1.78 45.67
C ILE A 403 13.02 -2.16 44.75
N SER A 404 12.91 -3.45 44.40
CA SER A 404 11.83 -3.96 43.55
C SER A 404 10.47 -3.87 44.23
N GLU A 405 10.41 -4.18 45.52
CA GLU A 405 9.22 -4.10 46.36
C GLU A 405 8.81 -2.64 46.59
N GLU A 406 9.76 -1.77 46.95
CA GLU A 406 9.51 -0.34 47.19
C GLU A 406 8.98 0.39 45.95
N LEU A 407 9.52 0.07 44.77
CA LEU A 407 9.12 0.70 43.51
C LEU A 407 7.98 -0.02 42.79
N GLY A 408 7.55 -1.19 43.27
CA GLY A 408 6.53 -2.02 42.63
C GLY A 408 6.92 -2.50 41.22
N ILE A 409 8.22 -2.68 40.95
CA ILE A 409 8.76 -2.98 39.61
C ILE A 409 9.56 -4.29 39.66
N LYS A 410 9.45 -5.13 38.62
CA LYS A 410 10.18 -6.41 38.54
C LYS A 410 11.70 -6.22 38.62
N LYS A 411 12.38 -7.06 39.42
CA LYS A 411 13.86 -7.12 39.52
C LYS A 411 14.61 -7.13 38.19
N SER A 412 14.05 -7.81 37.17
CA SER A 412 14.64 -7.86 35.82
C SER A 412 14.84 -6.49 35.19
N ILE A 413 13.96 -5.53 35.49
CA ILE A 413 14.08 -4.14 35.04
C ILE A 413 15.21 -3.44 35.79
N LEU A 414 15.33 -3.63 37.11
CA LEU A 414 16.40 -3.02 37.89
C LEU A 414 17.78 -3.45 37.39
N TYR A 415 17.97 -4.74 37.09
CA TYR A 415 19.22 -5.24 36.51
C TYR A 415 19.58 -4.56 35.19
N LYS A 416 18.58 -4.20 34.37
CA LYS A 416 18.82 -3.49 33.10
C LYS A 416 19.43 -2.10 33.32
N TYR A 417 18.90 -1.34 34.27
CA TYR A 417 19.38 0.02 34.58
C TYR A 417 20.63 0.04 35.45
N MET A 418 20.84 -0.99 36.27
CA MET A 418 21.95 -1.06 37.21
C MET A 418 23.19 -1.77 36.65
N ARG A 419 23.14 -2.30 35.42
CA ARG A 419 24.28 -2.94 34.73
C ARG A 419 25.59 -2.12 34.83
N PRO A 420 25.59 -0.81 34.56
CA PRO A 420 26.80 0.01 34.70
C PRO A 420 27.32 0.14 36.13
N PHE A 421 26.60 -0.36 37.14
CA PHE A 421 26.94 -0.24 38.55
C PHE A 421 27.18 -1.60 39.25
N VAL A 422 27.11 -2.72 38.51
CA VAL A 422 27.16 -4.08 39.08
C VAL A 422 28.47 -4.42 39.79
N ASP A 423 29.62 -3.91 39.30
CA ASP A 423 30.96 -4.26 39.82
C ASP A 423 31.50 -3.26 40.85
N LEU A 424 30.70 -2.29 41.29
CA LEU A 424 31.15 -1.23 42.19
C LEU A 424 30.76 -1.49 43.65
N LYS A 425 31.71 -1.25 44.56
CA LYS A 425 31.42 -1.20 46.00
C LYS A 425 30.54 0.02 46.31
N ARG A 426 29.60 -0.14 47.24
CA ARG A 426 28.74 0.94 47.75
C ARG A 426 29.61 2.14 48.18
N ASN A 427 29.24 3.35 47.74
CA ASN A 427 29.92 4.63 48.06
C ASN A 427 31.35 4.84 47.50
N ALA A 428 31.74 4.14 46.42
CA ALA A 428 33.11 4.27 45.87
C ALA A 428 33.32 5.40 44.84
N LEU A 429 32.25 6.06 44.35
CA LEU A 429 32.32 7.03 43.25
C LEU A 429 32.16 8.49 43.73
N LEU A 430 32.90 9.40 43.09
CA LEU A 430 32.70 10.85 43.22
C LEU A 430 31.42 11.29 42.49
N ASP A 431 30.80 12.40 42.92
CA ASP A 431 29.52 12.86 42.35
C ASP A 431 29.55 13.07 40.82
N ASN A 432 30.65 13.63 40.28
CA ASN A 432 30.83 13.77 38.84
C ASN A 432 30.89 12.41 38.11
N GLU A 433 31.43 11.35 38.72
CA GLU A 433 31.45 10.00 38.13
C GLU A 433 30.08 9.33 38.21
N LYS A 434 29.27 9.67 39.23
CA LYS A 434 27.89 9.20 39.35
C LYS A 434 27.01 9.81 38.25
N ASP A 435 27.15 11.10 37.96
CA ASP A 435 26.39 11.78 36.90
C ASP A 435 26.71 11.19 35.52
N VAL A 436 28.00 10.96 35.22
CA VAL A 436 28.41 10.32 33.95
C VAL A 436 27.85 8.90 33.85
N ARG A 437 27.91 8.09 34.91
CA ARG A 437 27.33 6.74 34.88
C ARG A 437 25.80 6.74 34.84
N LEU A 438 25.15 7.76 35.39
CA LEU A 438 23.70 7.95 35.30
C LEU A 438 23.29 8.20 33.83
N GLU A 439 24.02 9.04 33.12
CA GLU A 439 23.83 9.29 31.69
C GLU A 439 24.08 8.02 30.87
N VAL A 440 25.16 7.28 31.15
CA VAL A 440 25.48 6.01 30.48
C VAL A 440 24.39 4.96 30.72
N ALA A 441 23.92 4.78 31.96
CA ALA A 441 22.86 3.83 32.30
C ALA A 441 21.53 4.19 31.62
N TYR A 442 21.20 5.48 31.58
CA TYR A 442 20.02 5.96 30.87
C TYR A 442 20.14 5.73 29.35
N ALA A 443 21.32 5.97 28.77
CA ALA A 443 21.58 5.73 27.37
C ALA A 443 21.51 4.23 27.04
N GLU A 444 22.15 3.35 27.82
CA GLU A 444 22.09 1.89 27.66
C GLU A 444 20.67 1.34 27.71
N ALA A 445 19.86 1.82 28.64
CA ALA A 445 18.47 1.37 28.73
C ALA A 445 17.62 1.78 27.51
N ASN A 446 17.97 2.89 26.85
CA ASN A 446 17.33 3.39 25.64
C ASN A 446 17.81 2.71 24.34
N LEU A 447 18.89 1.93 24.39
CA LEU A 447 19.55 1.37 23.20
C LEU A 447 18.90 0.10 22.64
N GLU A 448 18.01 -0.58 23.39
CA GLU A 448 17.42 -1.85 22.96
C GLU A 448 16.41 -1.73 21.79
N LYS A 449 16.03 -0.52 21.33
CA LYS A 449 14.98 -0.34 20.29
C LYS A 449 15.19 0.79 19.26
N ALA A 450 16.35 1.45 19.21
CA ALA A 450 16.70 2.43 18.18
C ALA A 450 17.92 1.95 17.38
N ASP A 451 18.22 2.61 16.24
CA ASP A 451 19.35 2.27 15.37
C ASP A 451 20.65 2.28 16.19
N LYS A 452 21.13 1.07 16.47
CA LYS A 452 22.08 0.80 17.56
C LYS A 452 23.42 1.51 17.34
N ALA A 453 23.79 1.71 16.08
CA ALA A 453 25.03 2.37 15.70
C ALA A 453 25.03 3.86 16.07
N GLU A 454 24.02 4.63 15.63
CA GLU A 454 24.02 6.09 15.80
C GLU A 454 24.00 6.50 17.28
N LYS A 455 23.28 5.74 18.09
CA LYS A 455 23.17 6.03 19.52
C LYS A 455 24.37 5.53 20.33
N TYR A 456 25.07 4.48 19.87
CA TYR A 456 26.38 4.12 20.46
C TYR A 456 27.43 5.20 20.12
N LYS A 457 27.38 5.76 18.92
CA LYS A 457 28.25 6.87 18.48
C LYS A 457 28.02 8.12 19.34
N GLU A 458 26.76 8.49 19.56
CA GLU A 458 26.35 9.61 20.43
C GLU A 458 26.95 9.47 21.85
N VAL A 459 26.77 8.30 22.48
CA VAL A 459 27.28 8.03 23.85
C VAL A 459 28.81 8.11 23.94
N VAL A 460 29.52 7.57 22.95
CA VAL A 460 30.99 7.63 22.94
C VAL A 460 31.47 9.08 22.76
N MET A 461 30.81 9.87 21.92
CA MET A 461 31.16 11.29 21.71
C MET A 461 30.84 12.16 22.93
N GLU A 462 29.71 11.95 23.59
CA GLU A 462 29.36 12.62 24.85
C GLU A 462 30.40 12.30 25.94
N THR A 463 30.81 11.04 26.04
CA THR A 463 31.86 10.61 26.99
C THR A 463 33.20 11.27 26.69
N ILE A 464 33.58 11.39 25.42
CA ILE A 464 34.80 12.11 25.02
C ILE A 464 34.70 13.60 25.40
N GLY A 465 33.55 14.22 25.15
CA GLY A 465 33.30 15.62 25.53
C GLY A 465 33.36 15.86 27.03
N ALA A 466 32.80 14.94 27.83
CA ALA A 466 32.80 15.01 29.29
C ALA A 466 34.20 14.79 29.91
N LEU A 467 35.01 13.91 29.33
CA LEU A 467 36.37 13.61 29.84
C LEU A 467 37.42 14.66 29.40
N GLY A 468 37.14 15.45 28.37
CA GLY A 468 37.94 16.60 27.95
C GLY A 468 39.13 16.27 27.02
N PRO A 469 39.87 17.30 26.57
CA PRO A 469 41.00 17.14 25.66
C PRO A 469 42.18 16.46 26.35
N GLY A 470 42.60 15.30 25.83
CA GLY A 470 43.69 14.47 26.40
C GLY A 470 43.24 13.08 26.88
N THR A 471 41.95 12.77 26.77
CA THR A 471 41.39 11.45 27.11
C THR A 471 42.02 10.35 26.24
N THR A 472 42.35 9.20 26.84
CA THR A 472 42.90 8.02 26.15
C THR A 472 41.80 7.02 25.75
N ARG A 473 42.05 6.18 24.72
CA ARG A 473 41.12 5.10 24.32
C ARG A 473 40.76 4.18 25.50
N SER A 474 41.72 3.91 26.38
CA SER A 474 41.51 3.10 27.59
C SER A 474 40.54 3.76 28.57
N GLN A 475 40.66 5.08 28.78
CA GLN A 475 39.73 5.82 29.64
C GLN A 475 38.31 5.83 29.05
N ILE A 476 38.16 6.06 27.75
CA ILE A 476 36.84 6.05 27.08
C ILE A 476 36.18 4.66 27.22
N SER A 477 36.95 3.59 26.99
CA SER A 477 36.49 2.21 27.09
C SER A 477 36.02 1.83 28.50
N VAL A 478 36.62 2.39 29.56
CA VAL A 478 36.19 2.13 30.95
C VAL A 478 34.76 2.62 31.20
N TYR A 479 34.34 3.74 30.61
CA TYR A 479 33.01 4.32 30.82
C TYR A 479 31.97 3.87 29.79
N THR A 480 32.41 3.37 28.64
CA THR A 480 31.52 2.96 27.52
C THR A 480 31.81 1.55 27.03
N GLN A 481 32.20 0.63 27.92
CA GLN A 481 32.80 -0.65 27.55
C GLN A 481 31.97 -1.46 26.55
N THR A 482 30.64 -1.46 26.71
CA THR A 482 29.71 -2.17 25.83
C THR A 482 29.61 -1.52 24.45
N GLN A 483 29.47 -0.19 24.40
CA GLN A 483 29.32 0.61 23.18
C GLN A 483 30.65 0.63 22.42
N PHE A 484 31.75 0.87 23.13
CA PHE A 484 33.11 0.88 22.63
C PHE A 484 33.47 -0.46 21.98
N SER A 485 33.22 -1.58 22.67
CA SER A 485 33.50 -2.92 22.12
C SER A 485 32.65 -3.24 20.89
N TRP A 486 31.39 -2.80 20.86
CA TRP A 486 30.50 -3.02 19.72
C TRP A 486 30.89 -2.15 18.52
N LEU A 487 31.15 -0.85 18.73
CA LEU A 487 31.59 0.06 17.66
C LEU A 487 32.95 -0.33 17.11
N MET A 488 33.90 -0.75 17.95
CA MET A 488 35.20 -1.29 17.48
C MET A 488 35.02 -2.53 16.58
N LYS A 489 33.93 -3.29 16.75
CA LYS A 489 33.65 -4.51 16.00
C LYS A 489 32.85 -4.27 14.71
N TYR A 490 31.92 -3.31 14.71
CA TYR A 490 30.96 -3.11 13.61
C TYR A 490 31.10 -1.76 12.90
N GLU A 491 31.79 -0.78 13.50
CA GLU A 491 31.93 0.61 13.04
C GLU A 491 33.40 1.08 13.24
N SER A 492 34.36 0.22 12.89
CA SER A 492 35.80 0.44 13.15
C SER A 492 36.35 1.70 12.51
N ASP A 493 35.90 2.03 11.30
CA ASP A 493 36.38 3.19 10.54
C ASP A 493 35.94 4.50 11.20
N TRP A 494 34.71 4.53 11.73
CA TRP A 494 34.21 5.66 12.50
C TRP A 494 34.98 5.82 13.81
N MET A 495 35.28 4.71 14.50
CA MET A 495 36.07 4.72 15.73
C MET A 495 37.49 5.22 15.51
N GLU A 496 38.14 4.83 14.42
CA GLU A 496 39.51 5.27 14.12
C GLU A 496 39.56 6.76 13.76
N MET A 497 38.49 7.32 13.20
CA MET A 497 38.39 8.74 12.85
C MET A 497 38.15 9.65 14.06
N HIS A 498 37.46 9.16 15.11
CA HIS A 498 37.03 9.99 16.25
C HIS A 498 37.76 9.71 17.56
N LEU A 499 38.51 8.60 17.66
CA LEU A 499 39.27 8.27 18.86
C LEU A 499 40.71 8.81 18.80
N PRO A 500 41.32 9.14 19.96
CA PRO A 500 42.73 9.50 20.08
C PRO A 500 43.66 8.46 19.44
N SER A 501 44.83 8.85 18.93
CA SER A 501 45.77 7.91 18.30
C SER A 501 46.24 6.81 19.27
N LYS A 502 46.43 5.59 18.75
CA LYS A 502 46.99 4.48 19.56
C LYS A 502 48.45 4.78 19.89
N GLU A 503 48.79 4.87 21.18
CA GLU A 503 50.19 4.83 21.60
C GLU A 503 50.76 3.44 21.34
N ALA A 504 51.89 3.36 20.62
CA ALA A 504 52.56 2.11 20.33
C ALA A 504 53.27 1.57 21.58
N SER A 505 52.84 0.41 22.11
CA SER A 505 53.58 -0.27 23.17
C SER A 505 54.82 -0.96 22.58
N ALA A 506 56.02 -0.43 22.88
CA ALA A 506 57.29 -1.00 22.48
C ALA A 506 57.61 -2.28 23.28
N LYS A 507 57.72 -3.42 22.59
CA LYS A 507 58.59 -4.56 22.93
C LYS A 507 58.81 -5.37 21.65
N GLU A 508 59.76 -4.90 20.84
CA GLU A 508 60.22 -5.61 19.65
C GLU A 508 60.96 -6.88 20.08
N ILE A 509 60.39 -8.04 19.76
CA ILE A 509 61.01 -9.34 20.04
C ILE A 509 62.13 -9.54 19.02
N ASN A 510 63.38 -9.72 19.47
CA ASN A 510 64.48 -10.08 18.59
C ASN A 510 64.26 -11.51 18.07
N THR A 511 63.77 -11.61 16.83
CA THR A 511 63.37 -12.87 16.19
C THR A 511 64.56 -13.80 15.91
N GLU A 512 65.76 -13.26 15.77
CA GLU A 512 66.99 -14.02 15.50
C GLU A 512 67.46 -14.82 16.73
N ILE A 513 67.37 -14.19 17.90
CA ILE A 513 67.64 -14.84 19.19
C ILE A 513 66.55 -15.90 19.45
N LEU A 514 65.29 -15.55 19.22
CA LEU A 514 64.17 -16.47 19.42
C LEU A 514 64.26 -17.71 18.51
N ASP A 515 64.64 -17.56 17.24
CA ASP A 515 64.83 -18.68 16.32
C ASP A 515 65.98 -19.58 16.77
N SER A 516 67.07 -19.00 17.27
CA SER A 516 68.21 -19.77 17.78
C SER A 516 67.87 -20.56 19.05
N GLU A 517 67.09 -19.98 19.97
CA GLU A 517 66.66 -20.67 21.19
C GLU A 517 65.69 -21.82 20.89
N ILE A 518 64.69 -21.59 20.04
CA ILE A 518 63.71 -22.62 19.69
C ILE A 518 64.37 -23.74 18.89
N TYR A 519 65.35 -23.43 18.03
CA TYR A 519 66.11 -24.43 17.27
C TYR A 519 66.81 -25.43 18.20
N VAL A 520 67.49 -24.97 19.25
CA VAL A 520 68.18 -25.84 20.22
C VAL A 520 67.20 -26.71 21.00
N GLU A 521 66.03 -26.17 21.37
CA GLU A 521 65.00 -26.95 22.04
C GLU A 521 64.37 -28.01 21.11
N LEU A 522 64.20 -27.67 19.82
CA LEU A 522 63.71 -28.60 18.80
C LEU A 522 64.70 -29.74 18.54
N GLU A 523 66.00 -29.49 18.45
CA GLU A 523 67.01 -30.55 18.31
C GLU A 523 66.90 -31.58 19.44
N ARG A 524 66.74 -31.09 20.68
CA ARG A 524 66.56 -31.98 21.84
C ARG A 524 65.25 -32.75 21.77
N ALA A 525 64.16 -32.11 21.37
CA ALA A 525 62.85 -32.75 21.22
C ALA A 525 62.87 -33.85 20.14
N ILE A 526 63.51 -33.60 19.00
CA ILE A 526 63.67 -34.55 17.89
C ILE A 526 64.48 -35.76 18.34
N VAL A 527 65.65 -35.57 18.96
CA VAL A 527 66.46 -36.68 19.49
C VAL A 527 65.66 -37.49 20.52
N THR A 528 64.92 -36.81 21.39
CA THR A 528 64.11 -37.47 22.43
C THR A 528 63.01 -38.34 21.83
N ILE A 529 62.27 -37.85 20.84
CA ILE A 529 61.15 -38.60 20.26
C ILE A 529 61.61 -39.77 19.40
N TYR A 530 62.68 -39.61 18.63
CA TYR A 530 63.25 -40.69 17.83
C TYR A 530 63.88 -41.78 18.71
N ASN A 531 64.53 -41.42 19.83
CA ASN A 531 65.04 -42.39 20.81
C ASN A 531 63.93 -43.11 21.57
N ALA A 532 62.85 -42.39 21.93
CA ALA A 532 61.68 -43.00 22.57
C ALA A 532 60.96 -43.98 21.63
N ASN A 533 61.14 -43.81 20.32
CA ASN A 533 60.62 -44.67 19.26
C ASN A 533 59.13 -45.05 19.47
N PRO A 534 58.21 -44.06 19.50
CA PRO A 534 56.82 -44.30 19.87
C PRO A 534 56.05 -45.00 18.73
N VAL A 535 55.08 -45.85 19.06
CA VAL A 535 54.25 -46.56 18.04
C VAL A 535 53.49 -45.59 17.14
N ARG A 536 53.16 -44.38 17.62
CA ARG A 536 52.51 -43.33 16.84
C ARG A 536 53.47 -42.70 15.82
N TRP A 537 52.89 -42.16 14.74
CA TRP A 537 53.61 -41.39 13.73
C TRP A 537 54.27 -40.17 14.38
N ILE A 538 55.57 -39.97 14.15
CA ILE A 538 56.27 -38.74 14.55
C ILE A 538 55.94 -37.63 13.54
N ASP A 539 54.89 -36.87 13.83
CA ASP A 539 54.45 -35.71 13.06
C ASP A 539 54.88 -34.37 13.71
N ARG A 540 54.52 -33.26 13.05
CA ARG A 540 54.83 -31.89 13.53
C ARG A 540 54.37 -31.68 14.98
N ASP A 541 53.16 -32.08 15.29
CA ASP A 541 52.57 -31.84 16.60
C ASP A 541 53.22 -32.72 17.67
N SER A 542 53.57 -33.96 17.33
CA SER A 542 54.28 -34.88 18.22
C SER A 542 55.64 -34.33 18.67
N ILE A 543 56.37 -33.65 17.78
CA ILE A 543 57.64 -32.98 18.11
C ILE A 543 57.38 -31.72 18.95
N LEU A 544 56.41 -30.88 18.55
CA LEU A 544 56.09 -29.64 19.26
C LEU A 544 55.51 -29.85 20.67
N GLU A 545 54.88 -30.99 20.93
CA GLU A 545 54.38 -31.38 22.26
C GLU A 545 55.50 -31.53 23.30
N LEU A 546 56.73 -31.83 22.86
CA LEU A 546 57.89 -31.96 23.75
C LEU A 546 58.51 -30.62 24.13
N LEU A 547 58.11 -29.52 23.49
CA LEU A 547 58.55 -28.17 23.83
C LEU A 547 57.77 -27.61 25.03
N PRO A 548 58.37 -26.73 25.84
CA PRO A 548 57.64 -25.94 26.84
C PRO A 548 56.46 -25.19 26.22
N ARG A 549 55.33 -25.12 26.93
CA ARG A 549 54.07 -24.51 26.43
C ARG A 549 54.29 -23.10 25.85
N ILE A 550 55.17 -22.30 26.47
CA ILE A 550 55.44 -20.94 26.02
C ILE A 550 56.18 -20.91 24.67
N ARG A 551 57.11 -21.85 24.44
CA ARG A 551 57.90 -21.98 23.21
C ARG A 551 57.05 -22.48 22.06
N ARG A 552 56.14 -23.43 22.32
CA ARG A 552 55.13 -23.86 21.34
C ARG A 552 54.24 -22.70 20.87
N ILE A 553 53.82 -21.82 21.78
CA ILE A 553 53.02 -20.64 21.44
C ILE A 553 53.85 -19.64 20.63
N GLN A 554 55.10 -19.40 21.03
CA GLN A 554 56.01 -18.48 20.33
C GLN A 554 56.33 -18.97 18.91
N TYR A 555 56.57 -20.27 18.74
CA TYR A 555 56.82 -20.88 17.44
C TYR A 555 55.61 -20.76 16.51
N ASN A 556 54.41 -21.09 16.99
CA ASN A 556 53.19 -21.02 16.17
C ASN A 556 52.79 -19.58 15.82
N ARG A 557 53.03 -18.60 16.69
CA ARG A 557 52.72 -17.18 16.40
C ARG A 557 53.69 -16.53 15.44
N ASN A 558 54.94 -17.01 15.37
CA ASN A 558 56.01 -16.37 14.61
C ASN A 558 56.58 -17.27 13.50
N LEU A 559 55.81 -18.25 13.01
CA LEU A 559 56.31 -19.29 12.09
C LEU A 559 57.02 -18.74 10.84
N SER A 560 56.55 -17.61 10.29
CA SER A 560 57.16 -16.96 9.12
C SER A 560 58.49 -16.25 9.42
N LEU A 561 58.81 -16.05 10.70
CA LEU A 561 59.97 -15.29 11.19
C LEU A 561 61.01 -16.20 11.89
N LEU A 562 60.82 -17.52 11.85
CA LEU A 562 61.70 -18.53 12.49
C LEU A 562 62.18 -19.57 11.45
N PRO A 563 62.90 -19.16 10.40
CA PRO A 563 63.22 -20.02 9.26
C PRO A 563 64.08 -21.23 9.64
N ARG A 564 65.00 -21.11 10.61
CA ARG A 564 65.88 -22.21 11.01
C ARG A 564 65.11 -23.29 11.76
N SER A 565 64.35 -22.89 12.78
CA SER A 565 63.51 -23.79 13.56
C SER A 565 62.44 -24.47 12.69
N ARG A 566 61.91 -23.74 11.69
CA ARG A 566 60.95 -24.29 10.74
C ARG A 566 61.57 -25.37 9.85
N ALA A 567 62.72 -25.08 9.23
CA ALA A 567 63.40 -26.04 8.36
C ALA A 567 63.86 -27.30 9.12
N LEU A 568 64.31 -27.14 10.36
CA LEU A 568 64.69 -28.28 11.21
C LEU A 568 63.49 -29.18 11.51
N LEU A 569 62.36 -28.59 11.91
CA LEU A 569 61.17 -29.37 12.22
C LEU A 569 60.62 -30.07 10.97
N GLU A 570 60.51 -29.37 9.84
CA GLU A 570 59.96 -29.93 8.60
C GLU A 570 60.82 -31.07 8.04
N SER A 571 62.15 -31.01 8.20
CA SER A 571 63.07 -32.06 7.75
C SER A 571 63.11 -33.30 8.66
N ASN A 572 62.51 -33.24 9.85
CA ASN A 572 62.50 -34.33 10.84
C ASN A 572 61.09 -34.86 11.14
N ILE A 573 60.09 -34.52 10.30
CA ILE A 573 58.79 -35.17 10.31
C ILE A 573 58.90 -36.49 9.52
N GLU A 574 58.36 -37.57 10.05
CA GLU A 574 58.33 -38.84 9.32
C GLU A 574 57.42 -38.76 8.10
N THR A 575 57.85 -39.36 6.99
CA THR A 575 56.95 -39.69 5.88
C THR A 575 56.20 -40.98 6.16
N ASP A 576 55.11 -41.23 5.44
CA ASP A 576 54.33 -42.49 5.55
C ASP A 576 55.20 -43.74 5.31
N GLU A 577 56.16 -43.65 4.39
CA GLU A 577 57.13 -44.71 4.11
C GLU A 577 58.09 -44.93 5.29
N MET A 578 58.65 -43.87 5.87
CA MET A 578 59.54 -43.97 7.04
C MET A 578 58.82 -44.55 8.25
N TYR A 579 57.57 -44.14 8.49
CA TYR A 579 56.74 -44.66 9.57
C TYR A 579 56.45 -46.16 9.40
N LYS A 580 56.10 -46.61 8.18
CA LYS A 580 55.87 -48.03 7.88
C LYS A 580 57.12 -48.87 8.07
N VAL A 581 58.29 -48.39 7.64
CA VAL A 581 59.58 -49.06 7.86
C VAL A 581 59.88 -49.17 9.36
N ARG A 582 59.74 -48.08 10.12
CA ARG A 582 60.00 -48.06 11.56
C ARG A 582 59.09 -49.01 12.35
N ASN A 583 57.80 -49.08 12.00
CA ASN A 583 56.85 -50.00 12.63
C ASN A 583 56.96 -51.45 12.14
N SER A 584 57.55 -51.71 10.97
CA SER A 584 57.83 -53.08 10.50
C SER A 584 58.95 -53.77 11.27
N HIS A 585 59.86 -53.01 11.89
CA HIS A 585 60.94 -53.51 12.74
C HIS A 585 60.57 -53.61 14.24
N MET A 586 59.35 -53.21 14.63
CA MET A 586 58.81 -53.35 16.00
C MET A 586 57.95 -54.61 16.22
N ARG A 587 57.72 -55.41 15.17
CA ARG A 587 56.92 -56.65 15.21
C ARG A 587 57.78 -57.91 15.27
#